data_AF-A0A290ZA31-F1
#
_entry.id   AF-A0A290ZA31-F1
#
_cell.length_a   1.000
_cell.length_b   1.000
_cell.length_c   1.000
_cell.angle_alpha   90.00
_cell.angle_beta   90.00
_cell.angle_gamma   90.00
#
_symmetry.space_group_name_H-M   'P 1'
#
loop_
_entity.id
_entity.type
_entity.pdbx_description
1 polymer ?
#
loop_
_entity_poly.entity_id
_entity_poly.type
_entity_poly.pdbx_seq_one_letter_code
_entity_poly.pdbx_strand_id
1 'polypeptide(L)'
;MDLTTALVVDALLVAGFGVQHSVLATLRVKRVVKAKTRMESLAWRSVESLSNVVYILVAASLWQHTPDAVVWETSGALMYGMYAVTVVSWLWYWQLHLFEYDCGLAFGSTTLVSQVTNSPGPKLIPWKVGSRRWIRFPVHTAFFGMFLLLPTMTADLLVLGVVLNVYNVIGSILYDKRLLALSAKSYQPYVDVTGLIFPPVYRAPRGAADVAMPKPAHWRSPAAHLPGLVVGIGLGVLYYAVLGGNATTPLDMLKVAGVGLLGSLLTGLLLGAVLKPRSEDWGQRQTDLSTTVALNAAVGVITWATIAWVQTGSAPSFAAFLPLWFTVQYLGHVFAALTSKTKWAAAPADEAVAPKAAPKTAQPA
;
A
#
# COMPACT_ATOMS: atom_id res chain seq x y z
N MET A 1 9.89 19.67 -25.68
CA MET A 1 8.72 18.93 -26.19
C MET A 1 7.53 19.87 -26.11
N ASP A 2 6.62 19.88 -27.09
CA ASP A 2 5.42 20.72 -27.00
C ASP A 2 4.44 20.19 -25.92
N LEU A 3 3.53 21.06 -25.48
CA LEU A 3 2.59 20.76 -24.41
C LEU A 3 1.72 19.53 -24.70
N THR A 4 1.23 19.39 -25.94
CA THR A 4 0.35 18.27 -26.28
C THR A 4 1.09 16.95 -26.16
N THR A 5 2.29 16.88 -26.71
CA THR A 5 3.13 15.67 -26.62
C THR A 5 3.48 15.35 -25.16
N ALA A 6 3.78 16.35 -24.33
CA ALA A 6 4.03 16.15 -22.89
C ALA A 6 2.83 15.51 -22.17
N LEU A 7 1.64 16.07 -22.35
CA LEU A 7 0.42 15.56 -21.71
C LEU A 7 0.04 14.15 -22.20
N VAL A 8 0.31 13.83 -23.48
CA VAL A 8 0.11 12.47 -24.01
C VAL A 8 1.07 11.49 -23.37
N VAL A 9 2.34 11.84 -23.21
CA VAL A 9 3.33 11.00 -22.52
C VAL A 9 2.87 10.72 -21.08
N ASP A 10 2.49 11.75 -20.33
CA ASP A 10 2.03 11.59 -18.94
C ASP A 10 0.75 10.75 -18.83
N ALA A 11 -0.22 10.98 -19.72
CA ALA A 11 -1.43 10.16 -19.78
C ALA A 11 -1.10 8.68 -20.05
N LEU A 12 -0.16 8.39 -20.95
CA LEU A 12 0.29 7.04 -21.27
C LEU A 12 1.05 6.39 -20.10
N LEU A 13 1.85 7.15 -19.34
CA LEU A 13 2.52 6.65 -18.14
C LEU A 13 1.49 6.22 -17.08
N VAL A 14 0.47 7.04 -16.82
CA VAL A 14 -0.58 6.69 -15.83
C VAL A 14 -1.46 5.54 -16.32
N ALA A 15 -1.90 5.59 -17.58
CA ALA A 15 -2.71 4.51 -18.17
C ALA A 15 -1.93 3.19 -18.23
N GLY A 16 -0.64 3.26 -18.57
CA GLY A 16 0.26 2.11 -18.62
C GLY A 16 0.44 1.46 -17.25
N PHE A 17 0.54 2.24 -16.16
CA PHE A 17 0.50 1.71 -14.80
C PHE A 17 -0.79 0.92 -14.56
N GLY A 18 -1.95 1.50 -14.92
CA GLY A 18 -3.24 0.86 -14.73
C GLY A 18 -3.38 -0.46 -15.50
N VAL A 19 -2.91 -0.50 -16.75
CA VAL A 19 -2.87 -1.71 -17.58
C VAL A 19 -1.93 -2.75 -16.97
N GLN A 20 -0.69 -2.38 -16.65
CA GLN A 20 0.30 -3.27 -16.05
C GLN A 20 -0.22 -3.87 -14.74
N HIS A 21 -0.72 -3.03 -13.82
CA HIS A 21 -1.26 -3.46 -12.54
C HIS A 21 -2.42 -4.44 -12.73
N SER A 22 -3.36 -4.10 -13.62
CA SER A 22 -4.54 -4.93 -13.90
C SER A 22 -4.15 -6.29 -14.46
N VAL A 23 -3.21 -6.34 -15.41
CA VAL A 23 -2.71 -7.56 -16.03
C VAL A 23 -2.09 -8.49 -14.98
N LEU A 24 -1.14 -7.97 -14.19
CA LEU A 24 -0.48 -8.78 -13.15
C LEU A 24 -1.49 -9.30 -12.12
N ALA A 25 -2.49 -8.49 -11.77
CA ALA A 25 -3.52 -8.86 -10.82
C ALA A 25 -4.50 -9.92 -11.34
N THR A 26 -4.55 -10.23 -12.65
CA THR A 26 -5.56 -11.16 -13.18
C THR A 26 -5.42 -12.59 -12.64
N LEU A 27 -6.55 -13.30 -12.51
CA LEU A 27 -6.56 -14.72 -12.16
C LEU A 27 -5.88 -15.61 -13.21
N ARG A 28 -5.77 -15.13 -14.47
CA ARG A 28 -5.08 -15.86 -15.54
C ARG A 28 -3.57 -15.85 -15.31
N VAL A 29 -2.98 -14.67 -15.09
CA VAL A 29 -1.55 -14.54 -14.79
C VAL A 29 -1.20 -15.33 -13.53
N LYS A 30 -2.01 -15.22 -12.46
CA LYS A 30 -1.80 -15.98 -11.22
C LYS A 30 -1.76 -17.49 -11.43
N ARG A 31 -2.62 -18.04 -12.31
CA ARG A 31 -2.62 -19.46 -12.66
C ARG A 31 -1.38 -19.86 -13.46
N VAL A 32 -0.98 -19.05 -14.45
CA VAL A 32 0.21 -19.31 -15.26
C VAL A 32 1.48 -19.28 -14.40
N VAL A 33 1.62 -18.28 -13.52
CA VAL A 33 2.73 -18.18 -12.58
C VAL A 33 2.75 -19.40 -11.67
N LYS A 34 1.63 -19.74 -11.03
CA LYS A 34 1.55 -20.92 -10.16
C LYS A 34 1.96 -22.20 -10.89
N ALA A 35 1.52 -22.40 -12.13
CA ALA A 35 1.89 -23.57 -12.94
C ALA A 35 3.38 -23.61 -13.29
N LYS A 36 4.01 -22.46 -13.58
CA LYS A 36 5.42 -22.39 -14.02
C LYS A 36 6.43 -22.32 -12.88
N THR A 37 6.12 -21.64 -11.79
CA THR A 37 7.08 -21.33 -10.71
C THR A 37 6.72 -21.97 -9.38
N ARG A 38 5.55 -22.61 -9.27
CA ARG A 38 4.97 -23.14 -8.02
C ARG A 38 4.71 -22.06 -6.95
N MET A 39 4.82 -20.78 -7.29
CA MET A 39 4.51 -19.69 -6.38
C MET A 39 3.00 -19.60 -6.16
N GLU A 40 2.59 -19.54 -4.89
CA GLU A 40 1.18 -19.42 -4.55
C GLU A 40 0.62 -18.07 -4.99
N SER A 41 -0.66 -18.04 -5.37
CA SER A 41 -1.29 -16.83 -5.92
C SER A 41 -1.32 -15.65 -4.93
N LEU A 42 -1.24 -15.94 -3.64
CA LEU A 42 -1.11 -14.93 -2.59
C LEU A 42 0.32 -14.39 -2.52
N ALA A 43 1.33 -15.25 -2.58
CA ALA A 43 2.74 -14.84 -2.60
C ALA A 43 3.11 -14.05 -3.87
N TRP A 44 2.45 -14.33 -5.01
CA TRP A 44 2.61 -13.54 -6.23
C TRP A 44 2.29 -12.05 -6.03
N ARG A 45 1.41 -11.70 -5.09
CA ARG A 45 1.09 -10.30 -4.74
C ARG A 45 2.33 -9.48 -4.34
N SER A 46 3.35 -10.15 -3.81
CA SER A 46 4.65 -9.55 -3.50
C SER A 46 5.41 -9.11 -4.74
N VAL A 47 5.39 -9.95 -5.78
CA VAL A 47 5.99 -9.63 -7.08
C VAL A 47 5.19 -8.51 -7.74
N GLU A 48 3.86 -8.58 -7.70
CA GLU A 48 2.98 -7.49 -8.18
C GLU A 48 3.35 -6.15 -7.52
N SER A 49 3.51 -6.13 -6.19
CA SER A 49 3.83 -4.92 -5.43
C SER A 49 5.20 -4.36 -5.81
N LEU A 50 6.22 -5.21 -5.95
CA LEU A 50 7.56 -4.78 -6.38
C LEU A 50 7.53 -4.22 -7.81
N SER A 51 6.84 -4.89 -8.75
CA SER A 51 6.67 -4.39 -10.10
C SER A 51 5.98 -3.03 -10.14
N ASN A 52 4.95 -2.82 -9.30
CA ASN A 52 4.26 -1.53 -9.21
C ASN A 52 5.17 -0.42 -8.69
N VAL A 53 6.01 -0.69 -7.68
CA VAL A 53 6.98 0.31 -7.17
C VAL A 53 8.00 0.69 -8.24
N VAL A 54 8.55 -0.29 -8.95
CA VAL A 54 9.48 -0.04 -10.06
C VAL A 54 8.81 0.77 -11.15
N TYR A 55 7.56 0.44 -11.52
CA TYR A 55 6.81 1.20 -12.51
C TYR A 55 6.62 2.65 -12.06
N ILE A 56 6.22 2.89 -10.81
CA ILE A 56 6.03 4.25 -10.28
C ILE A 56 7.33 5.04 -10.34
N LEU A 57 8.47 4.44 -10.01
CA LEU A 57 9.79 5.11 -10.11
C LEU A 57 10.14 5.46 -11.56
N VAL A 58 9.89 4.57 -12.50
CA VAL A 58 10.11 4.82 -13.93
C VAL A 58 9.19 5.92 -14.43
N ALA A 59 7.89 5.85 -14.10
CA ALA A 59 6.91 6.86 -14.49
C ALA A 59 7.25 8.24 -13.91
N ALA A 60 7.63 8.30 -12.63
CA ALA A 60 8.09 9.53 -11.99
C ALA A 60 9.35 10.10 -12.66
N SER A 61 10.28 9.24 -13.10
CA SER A 61 11.52 9.65 -13.79
C SER A 61 11.26 10.14 -15.22
N LEU A 62 10.17 9.70 -15.83
CA LEU A 62 9.78 10.06 -17.20
C LEU A 62 8.66 11.11 -17.24
N TRP A 63 8.26 11.64 -16.09
CA TRP A 63 7.16 12.60 -15.99
C TRP A 63 7.50 13.93 -16.65
N GLN A 64 6.54 14.49 -17.39
CA GLN A 64 6.72 15.71 -18.17
C GLN A 64 6.09 16.90 -17.44
N HIS A 65 6.81 17.45 -16.48
CA HIS A 65 6.29 18.55 -15.68
C HIS A 65 5.98 19.80 -16.54
N THR A 66 4.77 20.37 -16.38
CA THR A 66 4.30 21.53 -17.16
C THR A 66 3.96 22.73 -16.24
N PRO A 67 4.97 23.35 -15.59
CA PRO A 67 4.74 24.38 -14.58
C PRO A 67 4.01 25.61 -15.14
N ASP A 68 4.26 25.96 -16.39
CA ASP A 68 3.69 27.15 -17.04
C ASP A 68 2.25 26.92 -17.55
N ALA A 69 1.77 25.68 -17.56
CA ALA A 69 0.43 25.31 -18.06
C ALA A 69 -0.57 25.20 -16.90
N VAL A 70 -0.80 26.31 -16.19
CA VAL A 70 -1.75 26.36 -15.06
C VAL A 70 -3.19 26.30 -15.57
N VAL A 71 -3.96 25.32 -15.09
CA VAL A 71 -5.41 25.19 -15.39
C VAL A 71 -6.24 26.00 -14.42
N TRP A 72 -5.90 25.92 -13.13
CA TRP A 72 -6.47 26.82 -12.12
C TRP A 72 -5.49 27.10 -10.99
N GLU A 73 -5.69 28.26 -10.39
CA GLU A 73 -5.04 28.69 -9.17
C GLU A 73 -6.09 29.39 -8.31
N THR A 74 -6.28 28.91 -7.09
CA THR A 74 -7.30 29.41 -6.17
C THR A 74 -6.68 30.26 -5.07
N SER A 75 -7.45 31.22 -4.56
CA SER A 75 -7.03 32.10 -3.47
C SER A 75 -8.13 32.22 -2.39
N GLY A 76 -7.78 32.83 -1.26
CA GLY A 76 -8.72 33.08 -0.16
C GLY A 76 -9.33 31.82 0.45
N ALA A 77 -10.62 31.87 0.79
CA ALA A 77 -11.32 30.78 1.47
C ALA A 77 -11.34 29.47 0.66
N LEU A 78 -11.45 29.55 -0.68
CA LEU A 78 -11.47 28.37 -1.55
C LEU A 78 -10.14 27.62 -1.50
N MET A 79 -9.02 28.35 -1.57
CA MET A 79 -7.67 27.79 -1.46
C MET A 79 -7.50 27.01 -0.15
N TYR A 80 -7.90 27.60 0.98
CA TYR A 80 -7.83 26.93 2.28
C TYR A 80 -8.74 25.71 2.36
N GLY A 81 -9.95 25.78 1.78
CA GLY A 81 -10.86 24.63 1.68
C GLY A 81 -10.25 23.47 0.88
N MET A 82 -9.64 23.77 -0.28
CA MET A 82 -8.96 22.79 -1.13
C MET A 82 -7.74 22.17 -0.45
N TYR A 83 -6.92 22.97 0.23
CA TYR A 83 -5.82 22.48 1.07
C TYR A 83 -6.33 21.55 2.19
N ALA A 84 -7.37 21.96 2.90
CA ALA A 84 -7.94 21.16 3.98
C ALA A 84 -8.40 19.79 3.49
N VAL A 85 -9.13 19.73 2.37
CA VAL A 85 -9.58 18.45 1.80
C VAL A 85 -8.41 17.60 1.31
N THR A 86 -7.42 18.21 0.66
CA THR A 86 -6.20 17.51 0.23
C THR A 86 -5.47 16.88 1.41
N VAL A 87 -5.20 17.65 2.46
CA VAL A 87 -4.51 17.19 3.67
C VAL A 87 -5.32 16.10 4.37
N VAL A 88 -6.63 16.30 4.57
CA VAL A 88 -7.51 15.29 5.18
C VAL A 88 -7.50 13.99 4.36
N SER A 89 -7.49 14.08 3.04
CA SER A 89 -7.47 12.90 2.17
C SER A 89 -6.15 12.14 2.27
N TRP A 90 -5.02 12.85 2.36
CA TRP A 90 -3.71 12.24 2.66
C TRP A 90 -3.71 11.59 4.04
N LEU A 91 -4.11 12.30 5.09
CA LEU A 91 -4.16 11.77 6.45
C LEU A 91 -5.07 10.54 6.53
N TRP A 92 -6.20 10.55 5.82
CA TRP A 92 -7.08 9.40 5.72
C TRP A 92 -6.41 8.24 4.98
N TYR A 93 -5.75 8.47 3.85
CA TYR A 93 -4.97 7.45 3.15
C TYR A 93 -3.94 6.76 4.06
N TRP A 94 -3.18 7.55 4.82
CA TRP A 94 -2.22 7.03 5.80
C TRP A 94 -2.90 6.27 6.94
N GLN A 95 -3.99 6.82 7.48
CA GLN A 95 -4.78 6.17 8.52
C GLN A 95 -5.28 4.80 8.06
N LEU A 96 -5.78 4.69 6.83
CA LEU A 96 -6.26 3.43 6.30
C LEU A 96 -5.15 2.37 6.29
N HIS A 97 -3.95 2.72 5.80
CA HIS A 97 -2.85 1.76 5.70
C HIS A 97 -2.25 1.38 7.06
N LEU A 98 -2.18 2.31 8.00
CA LEU A 98 -1.65 2.03 9.33
C LEU A 98 -2.67 1.32 10.23
N PHE A 99 -3.95 1.67 10.14
CA PHE A 99 -4.99 1.29 11.12
C PHE A 99 -6.18 0.51 10.55
N GLU A 100 -6.23 0.24 9.25
CA GLU A 100 -7.31 -0.58 8.66
C GLU A 100 -6.80 -1.73 7.82
N TYR A 101 -5.63 -1.59 7.17
CA TYR A 101 -4.98 -2.67 6.44
C TYR A 101 -3.90 -3.37 7.28
N ASP A 102 -3.82 -4.68 7.15
CA ASP A 102 -2.56 -5.39 7.44
C ASP A 102 -1.63 -5.14 6.25
N CYS A 103 -0.70 -4.19 6.39
CA CYS A 103 0.21 -3.83 5.31
C CYS A 103 1.03 -5.03 4.79
N GLY A 104 1.34 -6.00 5.65
CA GLY A 104 2.11 -7.19 5.27
C GLY A 104 1.33 -8.09 4.32
N LEU A 105 0.04 -8.27 4.58
CA LEU A 105 -0.85 -8.94 3.65
C LEU A 105 -1.24 -8.04 2.45
N ALA A 106 -1.27 -6.71 2.63
CA ALA A 106 -1.68 -5.75 1.60
C ALA A 106 -0.67 -5.70 0.46
N PHE A 107 0.61 -5.82 0.78
CA PHE A 107 1.71 -5.84 -0.18
C PHE A 107 2.25 -7.25 -0.42
N GLY A 108 1.73 -8.25 0.27
CA GLY A 108 2.08 -9.67 0.10
C GLY A 108 3.33 -10.13 0.86
N SER A 109 4.08 -9.25 1.54
CA SER A 109 5.29 -9.64 2.26
C SER A 109 5.05 -10.77 3.26
N THR A 110 3.94 -10.77 4.01
CA THR A 110 3.58 -11.87 4.93
C THR A 110 3.44 -13.21 4.20
N THR A 111 2.80 -13.21 3.03
CA THR A 111 2.60 -14.43 2.22
C THR A 111 3.89 -14.92 1.58
N LEU A 112 4.78 -14.00 1.19
CA LEU A 112 6.11 -14.34 0.70
C LEU A 112 6.97 -14.94 1.81
N VAL A 113 6.98 -14.33 2.99
CA VAL A 113 7.69 -14.86 4.17
C VAL A 113 7.21 -16.28 4.43
N SER A 114 5.90 -16.51 4.59
CA SER A 114 5.33 -17.85 4.80
C SER A 114 5.85 -18.88 3.78
N GLN A 115 5.85 -18.53 2.49
CA GLN A 115 6.30 -19.45 1.45
C GLN A 115 7.81 -19.70 1.48
N VAL A 116 8.63 -18.67 1.71
CA VAL A 116 10.11 -18.79 1.73
C VAL A 116 10.60 -19.52 2.97
N THR A 117 9.87 -19.43 4.07
CA THR A 117 10.25 -20.06 5.35
C THR A 117 9.47 -21.33 5.68
N ASN A 118 8.60 -21.79 4.77
CA ASN A 118 7.69 -22.92 5.00
C ASN A 118 6.86 -22.78 6.29
N SER A 119 6.46 -21.55 6.61
CA SER A 119 5.62 -21.25 7.78
C SER A 119 4.13 -21.39 7.44
N PRO A 120 3.23 -21.46 8.44
CA PRO A 120 1.79 -21.52 8.20
C PRO A 120 1.35 -20.39 7.28
N GLY A 121 0.42 -20.66 6.37
CA GLY A 121 -0.17 -19.62 5.52
C GLY A 121 -0.95 -18.61 6.37
N PRO A 122 -0.95 -17.32 6.02
CA PRO A 122 -1.69 -16.34 6.80
C PRO A 122 -3.19 -16.59 6.74
N LYS A 123 -3.85 -16.40 7.89
CA LYS A 123 -5.31 -16.42 7.96
C LYS A 123 -5.85 -15.19 7.23
N LEU A 124 -6.59 -15.41 6.15
CA LEU A 124 -7.27 -14.33 5.43
C LEU A 124 -8.51 -13.89 6.20
N ILE A 125 -8.32 -13.04 7.20
CA ILE A 125 -9.43 -12.37 7.89
C ILE A 125 -9.92 -11.26 6.94
N PRO A 126 -11.23 -11.10 6.71
CA PRO A 126 -11.73 -9.96 5.95
C PRO A 126 -11.38 -8.67 6.70
N TRP A 127 -10.59 -7.78 6.10
CA TRP A 127 -10.18 -6.51 6.73
C TRP A 127 -11.35 -5.56 6.67
N LYS A 128 -12.31 -5.77 7.57
CA LYS A 128 -13.51 -4.97 7.70
C LYS A 128 -13.37 -4.25 9.03
N VAL A 129 -12.62 -3.16 9.07
CA VAL A 129 -12.49 -2.29 10.25
C VAL A 129 -12.64 -0.83 9.84
N GLY A 130 -12.99 0.05 10.78
CA GLY A 130 -13.07 1.49 10.56
C GLY A 130 -14.01 1.90 9.42
N SER A 131 -13.50 2.74 8.51
CA SER A 131 -14.25 3.32 7.40
C SER A 131 -14.80 2.27 6.41
N ARG A 132 -14.19 1.07 6.38
CA ARG A 132 -14.66 -0.07 5.60
C ARG A 132 -16.04 -0.57 6.01
N ARG A 133 -16.56 -0.11 7.16
CA ARG A 133 -17.95 -0.32 7.56
C ARG A 133 -18.94 0.21 6.53
N TRP A 134 -18.62 1.31 5.86
CA TRP A 134 -19.54 2.00 4.94
C TRP A 134 -19.08 1.94 3.48
N ILE A 135 -17.76 1.85 3.23
CA ILE A 135 -17.16 1.94 1.90
C ILE A 135 -16.24 0.74 1.67
N ARG A 136 -16.37 0.00 0.57
CA ARG A 136 -15.52 -1.18 0.32
C ARG A 136 -14.06 -0.83 0.01
N PHE A 137 -13.86 0.30 -0.65
CA PHE A 137 -12.56 0.81 -1.09
C PHE A 137 -12.32 2.27 -0.64
N PRO A 138 -12.19 2.53 0.68
CA PRO A 138 -12.06 3.88 1.20
C PRO A 138 -10.82 4.62 0.68
N VAL A 139 -9.72 3.90 0.42
CA VAL A 139 -8.48 4.45 -0.20
C VAL A 139 -8.78 5.11 -1.54
N HIS A 140 -9.67 4.50 -2.32
CA HIS A 140 -10.03 4.99 -3.63
C HIS A 140 -10.89 6.26 -3.54
N THR A 141 -11.61 6.48 -2.44
CA THR A 141 -12.27 7.76 -2.13
C THR A 141 -11.24 8.86 -1.88
N ALA A 142 -10.22 8.56 -1.08
CA ALA A 142 -9.20 9.54 -0.70
C ALA A 142 -8.45 10.10 -1.93
N PHE A 143 -8.28 9.28 -2.97
CA PHE A 143 -7.59 9.69 -4.22
C PHE A 143 -8.23 10.91 -4.90
N PHE A 144 -9.55 11.08 -4.79
CA PHE A 144 -10.21 12.26 -5.37
C PHE A 144 -9.70 13.55 -4.71
N GLY A 145 -9.71 13.62 -3.39
CA GLY A 145 -9.21 14.80 -2.68
C GLY A 145 -7.70 14.96 -2.78
N MET A 146 -6.93 13.87 -2.83
CA MET A 146 -5.47 13.91 -2.94
C MET A 146 -4.98 14.50 -4.28
N PHE A 147 -5.69 14.21 -5.38
CA PHE A 147 -5.19 14.49 -6.74
C PHE A 147 -6.04 15.47 -7.55
N LEU A 148 -7.28 15.78 -7.15
CA LEU A 148 -8.14 16.74 -7.87
C LEU A 148 -8.37 18.05 -7.12
N LEU A 149 -8.09 18.09 -5.82
CA LEU A 149 -8.37 19.28 -4.99
C LEU A 149 -7.09 20.03 -4.57
N LEU A 150 -6.06 19.97 -5.42
CA LEU A 150 -4.89 20.83 -5.28
C LEU A 150 -5.28 22.29 -5.61
N PRO A 151 -4.93 23.27 -4.77
CA PRO A 151 -5.32 24.66 -4.97
C PRO A 151 -4.66 25.32 -6.18
N THR A 152 -3.48 24.82 -6.57
CA THR A 152 -2.81 25.10 -7.84
C THR A 152 -2.77 23.80 -8.64
N MET A 153 -3.35 23.80 -9.83
CA MET A 153 -3.36 22.64 -10.72
C MET A 153 -2.80 23.01 -12.07
N THR A 154 -1.70 22.36 -12.43
CA THR A 154 -1.12 22.40 -13.78
C THR A 154 -1.76 21.33 -14.66
N ALA A 155 -1.59 21.45 -15.97
CA ALA A 155 -2.15 20.52 -16.94
C ALA A 155 -1.68 19.07 -16.72
N ASP A 156 -0.40 18.86 -16.41
CA ASP A 156 0.14 17.54 -16.07
C ASP A 156 -0.51 16.95 -14.82
N LEU A 157 -0.67 17.74 -13.75
CA LEU A 157 -1.34 17.29 -12.53
C LEU A 157 -2.83 16.99 -12.75
N LEU A 158 -3.51 17.74 -13.61
CA LEU A 158 -4.89 17.44 -13.96
C LEU A 158 -5.00 16.12 -14.74
N VAL A 159 -4.09 15.88 -15.69
CA VAL A 159 -4.01 14.60 -16.41
C VAL A 159 -3.77 13.45 -15.43
N LEU A 160 -2.83 13.60 -14.50
CA LEU A 160 -2.62 12.64 -13.42
C LEU A 160 -3.91 12.38 -12.64
N GLY A 161 -4.55 13.45 -12.14
CA GLY A 161 -5.76 13.36 -11.33
C GLY A 161 -6.92 12.68 -12.06
N VAL A 162 -7.16 13.02 -13.32
CA VAL A 162 -8.25 12.44 -14.12
C VAL A 162 -7.97 10.99 -14.49
N VAL A 163 -6.83 10.70 -15.11
CA VAL A 163 -6.53 9.34 -15.60
C VAL A 163 -6.41 8.37 -14.43
N LEU A 164 -5.77 8.77 -13.34
CA LEU A 164 -5.64 7.96 -12.13
C LEU A 164 -7.01 7.68 -11.50
N ASN A 165 -7.90 8.68 -11.38
CA ASN A 165 -9.22 8.46 -10.78
C ASN A 165 -10.16 7.64 -11.67
N VAL A 166 -10.10 7.80 -13.00
CA VAL A 166 -10.83 6.92 -13.93
C VAL A 166 -10.39 5.47 -13.77
N TYR A 167 -9.07 5.25 -13.78
CA TYR A 167 -8.51 3.92 -13.53
C TYR A 167 -8.90 3.36 -12.16
N ASN A 168 -8.80 4.17 -11.12
CA ASN A 168 -9.15 3.84 -9.74
C ASN A 168 -10.61 3.34 -9.62
N VAL A 169 -11.56 4.03 -10.26
CA VAL A 169 -12.97 3.62 -10.32
C VAL A 169 -13.12 2.28 -11.04
N ILE A 170 -12.54 2.15 -12.24
CA ILE A 170 -12.63 0.91 -13.04
C ILE A 170 -12.01 -0.26 -12.27
N GLY A 171 -10.81 -0.07 -11.70
CA GLY A 171 -10.10 -1.06 -10.90
C GLY A 171 -10.92 -1.50 -9.68
N SER A 172 -11.60 -0.58 -9.01
CA SER A 172 -12.53 -0.88 -7.92
C SER A 172 -13.65 -1.81 -8.37
N ILE A 173 -14.32 -1.48 -9.48
CA ILE A 173 -15.44 -2.26 -10.01
C ILE A 173 -14.98 -3.67 -10.40
N LEU A 174 -13.85 -3.78 -11.10
CA LEU A 174 -13.31 -5.07 -11.54
C LEU A 174 -12.85 -5.93 -10.35
N TYR A 175 -12.26 -5.32 -9.33
CA TYR A 175 -11.83 -6.03 -8.13
C TYR A 175 -13.02 -6.48 -7.28
N ASP A 176 -14.06 -5.65 -7.13
CA ASP A 176 -15.31 -5.98 -6.45
C ASP A 176 -16.01 -7.19 -7.10
N LYS A 177 -16.12 -7.18 -8.44
CA LYS A 177 -16.64 -8.32 -9.22
C LYS A 177 -15.81 -9.59 -9.03
N ARG A 178 -14.49 -9.46 -8.92
CA ARG A 178 -13.61 -10.61 -8.67
C ARG A 178 -13.80 -11.18 -7.27
N LEU A 179 -13.98 -10.33 -6.26
CA LEU A 179 -14.27 -10.79 -4.89
C LEU A 179 -15.62 -11.51 -4.82
N LEU A 180 -16.64 -11.01 -5.53
CA LEU A 180 -17.91 -11.72 -5.69
C LEU A 180 -17.72 -13.08 -6.36
N ALA A 181 -16.94 -13.17 -7.44
CA ALA A 181 -16.68 -14.43 -8.11
C ALA A 181 -15.91 -15.46 -7.23
N LEU A 182 -15.00 -15.00 -6.37
CA LEU A 182 -14.20 -15.86 -5.50
C LEU A 182 -14.91 -16.25 -4.20
N SER A 183 -15.76 -15.36 -3.68
CA SER A 183 -16.28 -15.46 -2.31
C SER A 183 -17.73 -15.00 -2.17
N ALA A 184 -18.58 -15.24 -3.19
CA ALA A 184 -19.97 -14.75 -3.24
C ALA A 184 -20.74 -14.90 -1.92
N LYS A 185 -20.78 -16.13 -1.37
CA LYS A 185 -21.56 -16.43 -0.16
C LYS A 185 -21.16 -15.61 1.07
N SER A 186 -19.87 -15.30 1.24
CA SER A 186 -19.36 -14.55 2.40
C SER A 186 -19.19 -13.05 2.14
N TYR A 187 -19.16 -12.64 0.88
CA TYR A 187 -18.94 -11.25 0.48
C TYR A 187 -20.25 -10.51 0.15
N GLN A 188 -21.26 -11.19 -0.39
CA GLN A 188 -22.52 -10.56 -0.81
C GLN A 188 -23.21 -9.75 0.30
N PRO A 189 -23.36 -10.26 1.55
CA PRO A 189 -24.01 -9.48 2.61
C PRO A 189 -23.29 -8.16 2.92
N TYR A 190 -21.97 -8.13 2.71
CA TYR A 190 -21.19 -6.90 2.88
C TYR A 190 -21.39 -5.93 1.71
N VAL A 191 -21.50 -6.43 0.48
CA VAL A 191 -21.82 -5.61 -0.71
C VAL A 191 -23.20 -4.97 -0.61
N ASP A 192 -24.17 -5.68 -0.04
CA ASP A 192 -25.56 -5.23 0.06
C ASP A 192 -25.69 -3.96 0.92
N VAL A 193 -24.85 -3.85 1.95
CA VAL A 193 -24.93 -2.79 2.98
C VAL A 193 -23.87 -1.70 2.84
N THR A 194 -22.91 -1.83 1.92
CA THR A 194 -21.83 -0.86 1.72
C THR A 194 -21.85 -0.21 0.35
N GLY A 195 -21.27 0.98 0.24
CA GLY A 195 -20.97 1.61 -1.04
C GLY A 195 -19.60 1.16 -1.58
N LEU A 196 -19.37 1.31 -2.89
CA LEU A 196 -18.11 0.88 -3.53
C LEU A 196 -16.93 1.79 -3.11
N ILE A 197 -16.98 3.05 -3.55
CA ILE A 197 -15.99 4.10 -3.27
C ILE A 197 -16.59 5.31 -2.56
N PHE A 198 -17.91 5.50 -2.58
CA PHE A 198 -18.58 6.52 -1.80
C PHE A 198 -19.55 5.84 -0.84
N PRO A 199 -19.88 6.45 0.32
CA PRO A 199 -20.91 5.93 1.20
C PRO A 199 -22.23 5.71 0.42
N PRO A 200 -23.08 4.78 0.85
CA PRO A 200 -24.40 4.62 0.25
C PRO A 200 -25.27 5.84 0.59
N VAL A 201 -25.24 6.87 -0.25
CA VAL A 201 -26.03 8.11 -0.06
C VAL A 201 -27.54 7.83 -0.18
N TYR A 202 -27.91 6.80 -0.97
CA TYR A 202 -29.31 6.47 -1.29
C TYR A 202 -29.81 5.14 -0.70
N ARG A 203 -28.95 4.35 -0.04
CA ARG A 203 -29.39 3.15 0.70
C ARG A 203 -29.26 3.47 2.17
N ALA A 204 -30.37 3.41 2.91
CA ALA A 204 -30.33 3.63 4.35
C ALA A 204 -29.22 2.75 4.96
N PRO A 205 -28.26 3.31 5.72
CA PRO A 205 -27.09 2.58 6.25
C PRO A 205 -27.45 1.55 7.33
N ARG A 206 -28.74 1.18 7.42
CA ARG A 206 -29.35 0.36 8.47
C ARG A 206 -28.77 -1.05 8.57
N GLY A 207 -28.01 -1.54 7.58
CA GLY A 207 -27.25 -2.79 7.70
C GLY A 207 -25.74 -2.63 7.86
N ALA A 208 -25.17 -1.46 7.54
CA ALA A 208 -23.73 -1.22 7.60
C ALA A 208 -23.25 -1.17 9.05
N ALA A 209 -24.03 -0.55 9.94
CA ALA A 209 -23.75 -0.47 11.36
C ALA A 209 -23.77 -1.85 12.05
N ASP A 210 -24.54 -2.78 11.52
CA ASP A 210 -24.72 -4.12 12.10
C ASP A 210 -23.70 -5.13 11.58
N VAL A 211 -22.85 -4.74 10.62
CA VAL A 211 -21.76 -5.61 10.15
C VAL A 211 -20.82 -5.89 11.31
N ALA A 212 -20.72 -7.17 11.69
CA ALA A 212 -19.72 -7.63 12.63
C ALA A 212 -18.32 -7.40 12.04
N MET A 213 -17.56 -6.51 12.69
CA MET A 213 -16.20 -6.16 12.32
C MET A 213 -15.23 -6.89 13.24
N PRO A 214 -14.17 -7.55 12.73
CA PRO A 214 -13.12 -8.07 13.59
C PRO A 214 -12.49 -6.93 14.41
N LYS A 215 -11.99 -7.25 15.61
CA LYS A 215 -11.16 -6.30 16.37
C LYS A 215 -9.88 -5.98 15.56
N PRO A 216 -9.38 -4.74 15.59
CA PRO A 216 -8.18 -4.36 14.86
C PRO A 216 -6.95 -5.08 15.43
N ALA A 217 -6.52 -6.15 14.76
CA ALA A 217 -5.40 -7.00 15.19
C ALA A 217 -4.05 -6.25 15.24
N HIS A 218 -3.87 -5.28 14.35
CA HIS A 218 -2.62 -4.55 14.10
C HIS A 218 -2.29 -3.49 15.17
N TRP A 219 -3.26 -3.06 16.00
CA TRP A 219 -3.02 -2.15 17.13
C TRP A 219 -3.54 -2.68 18.47
N ARG A 220 -3.61 -4.00 18.62
CA ARG A 220 -4.01 -4.62 19.90
C ARG A 220 -3.11 -4.23 21.08
N SER A 221 -1.88 -3.80 20.81
CA SER A 221 -0.90 -3.36 21.80
C SER A 221 -0.06 -2.19 21.25
N PRO A 222 -0.56 -0.94 21.28
CA PRO A 222 0.10 0.20 20.64
C PRO A 222 1.57 0.42 21.07
N ALA A 223 1.86 0.20 22.35
CA ALA A 223 3.23 0.32 22.90
C ALA A 223 4.24 -0.66 22.26
N ALA A 224 3.78 -1.75 21.64
CA ALA A 224 4.65 -2.70 20.93
C ALA A 224 5.32 -2.08 19.71
N HIS A 225 4.73 -1.03 19.14
CA HIS A 225 5.17 -0.42 17.89
C HIS A 225 6.07 0.81 18.10
N LEU A 226 6.30 1.24 19.35
CA LEU A 226 7.21 2.36 19.66
C LEU A 226 8.60 2.24 19.05
N PRO A 227 9.25 1.05 18.99
CA PRO A 227 10.53 0.91 18.30
C PRO A 227 10.44 1.29 16.81
N GLY A 228 9.32 1.00 16.14
CA GLY A 228 9.10 1.42 14.75
C GLY A 228 9.08 2.94 14.61
N LEU A 229 8.45 3.65 15.53
CA LEU A 229 8.46 5.12 15.55
C LEU A 229 9.87 5.69 15.72
N VAL A 230 10.64 5.17 16.67
CA VAL A 230 12.01 5.65 16.94
C VAL A 230 12.94 5.37 15.76
N VAL A 231 12.92 4.15 15.22
CA VAL A 231 13.72 3.78 14.05
C VAL A 231 13.30 4.60 12.83
N GLY A 232 12.00 4.90 12.69
CA GLY A 232 11.47 5.74 11.62
C GLY A 232 12.01 7.16 11.65
N ILE A 233 12.15 7.78 12.83
CA ILE A 233 12.77 9.12 12.95
C ILE A 233 14.21 9.07 12.40
N GLY A 234 14.99 8.07 12.81
CA GLY A 234 16.36 7.87 12.31
C GLY A 234 16.40 7.63 10.80
N LEU A 235 15.44 6.88 10.26
CA LEU A 235 15.29 6.66 8.82
C LEU A 235 15.01 7.96 8.06
N GLY A 236 14.16 8.84 8.59
CA GLY A 236 13.89 10.14 7.98
C GLY A 236 15.09 11.08 7.98
N VAL A 237 15.91 11.04 9.04
CA VAL A 237 17.21 11.75 9.07
C VAL A 237 18.17 11.20 8.00
N LEU A 238 18.23 9.87 7.85
CA LEU A 238 19.02 9.23 6.79
C LEU A 238 18.53 9.66 5.39
N TYR A 239 17.21 9.69 5.16
CA TYR A 239 16.64 10.16 3.91
C TYR A 239 17.06 11.59 3.60
N TYR A 240 16.95 12.52 4.56
CA TYR A 240 17.40 13.88 4.37
C TYR A 240 18.91 13.97 4.06
N ALA A 241 19.73 13.22 4.80
CA ALA A 241 21.17 13.23 4.62
C ALA A 241 21.63 12.76 3.23
N VAL A 242 20.88 11.85 2.59
CA VAL A 242 21.25 11.28 1.28
C VAL A 242 20.51 11.94 0.11
N LEU A 243 19.23 12.26 0.29
CA LEU A 243 18.33 12.77 -0.76
C LEU A 243 18.21 14.30 -0.75
N GLY A 244 18.59 14.97 0.34
CA GLY A 244 18.42 16.42 0.50
C GLY A 244 16.95 16.82 0.67
N GLY A 245 16.63 18.06 0.28
CA GLY A 245 15.31 18.66 0.52
C GLY A 245 14.22 18.33 -0.51
N ASN A 246 14.55 18.19 -1.80
CA ASN A 246 13.53 18.29 -2.86
C ASN A 246 13.36 17.03 -3.74
N ALA A 247 14.41 16.23 -3.97
CA ALA A 247 14.38 14.98 -4.76
C ALA A 247 13.47 15.03 -6.02
N THR A 248 13.78 15.88 -6.99
CA THR A 248 12.91 16.16 -8.15
C THR A 248 13.42 15.62 -9.48
N THR A 249 14.68 15.15 -9.56
CA THR A 249 15.28 14.72 -10.83
C THR A 249 15.17 13.20 -11.05
N PRO A 250 15.33 12.69 -12.29
CA PRO A 250 15.42 11.26 -12.54
C PRO A 250 16.55 10.57 -11.76
N LEU A 251 17.69 11.26 -11.62
CA LEU A 251 18.80 10.76 -10.80
C LEU A 251 18.40 10.68 -9.32
N ASP A 252 17.60 11.63 -8.83
CA ASP A 252 17.07 11.55 -7.48
C ASP A 252 16.07 10.40 -7.32
N MET A 253 15.28 10.06 -8.34
CA MET A 253 14.42 8.85 -8.29
C MET A 253 15.24 7.56 -8.20
N LEU A 254 16.40 7.49 -8.87
CA LEU A 254 17.34 6.38 -8.68
C LEU A 254 17.92 6.34 -7.27
N LYS A 255 18.30 7.50 -6.70
CA LYS A 255 18.73 7.58 -5.30
C LYS A 255 17.62 7.17 -4.35
N VAL A 256 16.39 7.62 -4.58
CA VAL A 256 15.19 7.24 -3.82
C VAL A 256 15.03 5.73 -3.80
N ALA A 257 15.17 5.07 -4.94
CA ALA A 257 15.14 3.61 -5.02
C ALA A 257 16.25 2.97 -4.17
N GLY A 258 17.50 3.41 -4.33
CA GLY A 258 18.64 2.90 -3.58
C GLY A 258 18.53 3.12 -2.06
N VAL A 259 18.11 4.32 -1.65
CA VAL A 259 17.91 4.70 -0.24
C VAL A 259 16.72 3.96 0.36
N GLY A 260 15.64 3.74 -0.40
CA GLY A 260 14.53 2.89 0.01
C GLY A 260 14.99 1.45 0.28
N LEU A 261 15.79 0.86 -0.61
CA LEU A 261 16.36 -0.48 -0.43
C LEU A 261 17.29 -0.55 0.79
N LEU A 262 18.20 0.41 0.93
CA LEU A 262 19.12 0.50 2.07
C LEU A 262 18.35 0.65 3.39
N GLY A 263 17.38 1.57 3.43
CA GLY A 263 16.51 1.77 4.59
C GLY A 263 15.72 0.52 4.96
N SER A 264 15.23 -0.21 3.97
CA SER A 264 14.53 -1.50 4.16
C SER A 264 15.43 -2.52 4.85
N LEU A 265 16.65 -2.68 4.34
CA LEU A 265 17.63 -3.61 4.88
C LEU A 265 18.01 -3.23 6.33
N LEU A 266 18.45 -1.99 6.54
CA LEU A 266 18.94 -1.54 7.84
C LEU A 266 17.85 -1.59 8.91
N THR A 267 16.70 -0.95 8.64
CA THR A 267 15.62 -0.86 9.63
C THR A 267 14.91 -2.19 9.82
N GLY A 268 14.74 -2.98 8.75
CA GLY A 268 14.18 -4.32 8.82
C GLY A 268 15.05 -5.24 9.69
N LEU A 269 16.36 -5.30 9.42
CA LEU A 269 17.28 -6.12 10.21
C LEU A 269 17.33 -5.68 11.69
N LEU A 270 17.38 -4.37 11.95
CA LEU A 270 17.37 -3.82 13.30
C LEU A 270 16.09 -4.19 14.06
N LEU A 271 14.92 -3.93 13.47
CA LEU A 271 13.63 -4.21 14.10
C LEU A 271 13.43 -5.71 14.33
N GLY A 272 13.79 -6.56 13.36
CA GLY A 272 13.72 -8.01 13.52
C GLY A 272 14.63 -8.55 14.62
N ALA A 273 15.82 -7.96 14.81
CA ALA A 273 16.73 -8.30 15.89
C ALA A 273 16.20 -7.88 17.27
N VAL A 274 15.71 -6.64 17.41
CA VAL A 274 15.36 -6.04 18.71
C VAL A 274 13.97 -6.43 19.21
N LEU A 275 12.95 -6.47 18.33
CA LEU A 275 11.57 -6.76 18.74
C LEU A 275 11.41 -8.19 19.25
N LYS A 276 10.47 -8.47 20.14
CA LYS A 276 10.16 -9.84 20.58
C LYS A 276 8.75 -10.22 20.15
N PRO A 277 8.51 -11.44 19.62
CA PRO A 277 7.15 -11.91 19.35
C PRO A 277 6.28 -11.85 20.60
N ARG A 278 5.05 -11.33 20.46
CA ARG A 278 4.07 -11.20 21.56
C ARG A 278 2.86 -12.12 21.40
N SER A 279 2.79 -12.85 20.29
CA SER A 279 1.76 -13.85 20.02
C SER A 279 2.42 -15.20 19.82
N GLU A 280 1.72 -16.28 20.15
CA GLU A 280 2.10 -17.62 19.67
C GLU A 280 1.59 -17.88 18.26
N ASP A 281 0.42 -17.34 17.91
CA ASP A 281 -0.14 -17.41 16.56
C ASP A 281 0.78 -16.72 15.54
N TRP A 282 1.24 -17.48 14.54
CA TRP A 282 2.19 -17.01 13.54
C TRP A 282 1.64 -15.82 12.73
N GLY A 283 0.37 -15.87 12.35
CA GLY A 283 -0.27 -14.79 11.58
C GLY A 283 -0.23 -13.46 12.32
N GLN A 284 -0.59 -13.48 13.60
CA GLN A 284 -0.54 -12.31 14.45
C GLN A 284 0.89 -11.82 14.72
N ARG A 285 1.89 -12.71 14.83
CA ARG A 285 3.31 -12.28 14.90
C ARG A 285 3.70 -11.46 13.68
N GLN A 286 3.29 -11.90 12.48
CA GLN A 286 3.57 -11.20 11.23
C GLN A 286 2.79 -9.89 11.12
N THR A 287 1.52 -9.86 11.56
CA THR A 287 0.74 -8.61 11.64
C THR A 287 1.42 -7.60 12.56
N ASP A 288 1.86 -8.01 13.76
CA ASP A 288 2.54 -7.13 14.73
C ASP A 288 3.87 -6.59 14.15
N LEU A 289 4.66 -7.47 13.52
CA LEU A 289 5.95 -7.11 12.92
C LEU A 289 5.75 -6.16 11.73
N SER A 290 4.86 -6.50 10.81
CA SER A 290 4.57 -5.70 9.63
C SER A 290 4.00 -4.32 9.97
N THR A 291 3.16 -4.22 11.01
CA THR A 291 2.63 -2.94 11.49
C THR A 291 3.74 -2.05 12.06
N THR A 292 4.68 -2.65 12.79
CA THR A 292 5.84 -1.90 13.33
C THR A 292 6.73 -1.37 12.20
N VAL A 293 6.96 -2.17 11.16
CA VAL A 293 7.70 -1.72 9.97
C VAL A 293 6.92 -0.65 9.21
N ALA A 294 5.59 -0.72 9.19
CA ALA A 294 4.75 0.26 8.48
C ALA A 294 4.82 1.62 9.15
N LEU A 295 4.78 1.62 10.48
CA LEU A 295 4.99 2.82 11.28
C LEU A 295 6.39 3.39 11.04
N ASN A 296 7.44 2.56 11.04
CA ASN A 296 8.80 2.98 10.72
C ASN A 296 8.90 3.66 9.34
N ALA A 297 8.35 3.03 8.30
CA ALA A 297 8.38 3.57 6.94
C ALA A 297 7.60 4.89 6.84
N ALA A 298 6.41 4.97 7.44
CA ALA A 298 5.58 6.16 7.46
C ALA A 298 6.25 7.34 8.18
N VAL A 299 6.77 7.08 9.39
CA VAL A 299 7.48 8.08 10.18
C VAL A 299 8.74 8.55 9.44
N GLY A 300 9.48 7.65 8.78
CA GLY A 300 10.65 8.04 8.00
C GLY A 300 10.34 9.05 6.89
N VAL A 301 9.29 8.82 6.11
CA VAL A 301 8.88 9.76 5.05
C VAL A 301 8.38 11.09 5.64
N ILE A 302 7.58 11.05 6.72
CA ILE A 302 7.06 12.26 7.39
C ILE A 302 8.21 13.08 8.00
N THR A 303 9.14 12.42 8.70
CA THR A 303 10.32 13.07 9.29
C THR A 303 11.18 13.69 8.21
N TRP A 304 11.45 12.99 7.10
CA TRP A 304 12.18 13.57 5.97
C TRP A 304 11.48 14.81 5.40
N ALA A 305 10.18 14.71 5.13
CA ALA A 305 9.39 15.82 4.61
C ALA A 305 9.39 17.03 5.56
N THR A 306 9.31 16.78 6.86
CA THR A 306 9.35 17.82 7.89
C THR A 306 10.71 18.50 7.93
N ILE A 307 11.80 17.73 7.94
CA ILE A 307 13.16 18.29 7.94
C ILE A 307 13.38 19.12 6.68
N ALA A 308 13.05 18.58 5.51
CA ALA A 308 13.15 19.28 4.24
C ALA A 308 12.39 20.60 4.27
N TRP A 309 11.12 20.59 4.66
CA TRP A 309 10.30 21.80 4.72
C TRP A 309 10.85 22.84 5.70
N VAL A 310 11.29 22.42 6.89
CA VAL A 310 11.90 23.33 7.87
C VAL A 310 13.20 23.95 7.34
N GLN A 311 14.00 23.20 6.58
CA GLN A 311 15.31 23.64 6.11
C GLN A 311 15.25 24.45 4.81
N THR A 312 14.32 24.14 3.91
CA THR A 312 14.28 24.72 2.55
C THR A 312 13.00 25.51 2.25
N GLY A 313 11.99 25.46 3.13
CA GLY A 313 10.67 26.04 2.88
C GLY A 313 9.82 25.24 1.89
N SER A 314 10.30 24.09 1.41
CA SER A 314 9.65 23.24 0.40
C SER A 314 9.60 21.79 0.86
N ALA A 315 8.50 21.10 0.58
CA ALA A 315 8.41 19.67 0.79
C ALA A 315 9.16 18.91 -0.32
N PRO A 316 9.69 17.70 -0.06
CA PRO A 316 10.26 16.88 -1.10
C PRO A 316 9.20 16.43 -2.11
N SER A 317 9.65 16.01 -3.29
CA SER A 317 8.78 15.52 -4.35
C SER A 317 7.87 14.42 -3.83
N PHE A 318 6.57 14.61 -4.05
CA PHE A 318 5.57 13.62 -3.69
C PHE A 318 5.81 12.28 -4.39
N ALA A 319 6.41 12.30 -5.59
CA ALA A 319 6.77 11.10 -6.34
C ALA A 319 7.78 10.20 -5.61
N ALA A 320 8.56 10.74 -4.66
CA ALA A 320 9.50 9.97 -3.84
C ALA A 320 8.83 9.25 -2.67
N PHE A 321 7.67 9.74 -2.19
CA PHE A 321 7.08 9.28 -0.93
C PHE A 321 6.57 7.85 -1.03
N LEU A 322 5.77 7.55 -2.06
CA LEU A 322 5.20 6.22 -2.26
C LEU A 322 6.30 5.16 -2.46
N PRO A 323 7.31 5.35 -3.33
CA PRO A 323 8.42 4.41 -3.44
C PRO A 323 9.17 4.16 -2.14
N LEU A 324 9.53 5.20 -1.37
CA LEU A 324 10.24 5.03 -0.09
C LEU A 324 9.39 4.25 0.90
N TRP A 325 8.16 4.69 1.11
CA TRP A 325 7.24 4.08 2.06
C TRP A 325 6.95 2.62 1.70
N PHE A 326 6.59 2.33 0.45
CA PHE A 326 6.29 0.95 0.04
C PHE A 326 7.53 0.05 0.08
N THR A 327 8.68 0.54 -0.38
CA THR A 327 9.91 -0.28 -0.39
C THR A 327 10.29 -0.69 1.02
N VAL A 328 10.36 0.26 1.95
CA VAL A 328 10.64 -0.02 3.36
C VAL A 328 9.56 -0.85 4.00
N GLN A 329 8.29 -0.58 3.72
CA GLN A 329 7.22 -1.37 4.30
C GLN A 329 7.29 -2.84 3.86
N TYR A 330 7.45 -3.07 2.57
CA TYR A 330 7.42 -4.39 1.99
C TYR A 330 8.73 -5.16 2.28
N LEU A 331 9.88 -4.64 1.84
CA LEU A 331 11.16 -5.32 2.02
C LEU A 331 11.66 -5.27 3.45
N GLY A 332 11.41 -4.17 4.18
CA GLY A 332 11.77 -4.10 5.60
C GLY A 332 11.06 -5.17 6.42
N HIS A 333 9.79 -5.49 6.09
CA HIS A 333 9.08 -6.59 6.72
C HIS A 333 9.71 -7.95 6.39
N VAL A 334 10.07 -8.18 5.12
CA VAL A 334 10.75 -9.41 4.70
C VAL A 334 12.09 -9.56 5.43
N PHE A 335 12.93 -8.52 5.44
CA PHE A 335 14.21 -8.54 6.14
C PHE A 335 14.03 -8.76 7.65
N ALA A 336 13.08 -8.06 8.28
CA ALA A 336 12.78 -8.24 9.69
C ALA A 336 12.38 -9.68 10.02
N ALA A 337 11.51 -10.30 9.23
CA ALA A 337 11.09 -11.68 9.43
C ALA A 337 12.24 -12.68 9.22
N LEU A 338 13.18 -12.38 8.30
CA LEU A 338 14.32 -13.24 8.00
C LEU A 338 15.50 -13.09 8.96
N THR A 339 15.53 -12.05 9.81
CA THR A 339 16.60 -11.85 10.82
C THR A 339 16.83 -13.06 11.72
N SER A 340 15.75 -13.77 12.07
CA SER A 340 15.81 -14.97 12.89
C SER A 340 14.63 -15.87 12.54
N LYS A 341 14.93 -16.92 11.78
CA LYS A 341 13.92 -17.91 11.37
C LYS A 341 13.23 -18.55 12.57
N THR A 342 13.97 -18.87 13.63
CA THR A 342 13.39 -19.47 14.85
C THR A 342 12.43 -18.53 15.57
N LYS A 343 12.72 -17.23 15.55
CA LYS A 343 11.93 -16.21 16.25
C LYS A 343 10.68 -15.80 15.48
N TRP A 344 10.81 -15.56 14.18
CA TRP A 344 9.75 -14.96 13.37
C TRP A 344 9.10 -15.92 12.39
N ALA A 345 9.78 -17.00 12.02
CA ALA A 345 9.36 -17.91 10.95
C ALA A 345 9.02 -19.33 11.42
N ALA A 346 9.44 -19.76 12.60
CA ALA A 346 9.06 -21.06 13.13
C ALA A 346 7.57 -21.08 13.49
N ALA A 347 6.85 -22.06 12.92
CA ALA A 347 5.53 -22.44 13.44
C ALA A 347 5.71 -22.98 14.87
N PRO A 348 4.78 -22.70 15.80
CA PRO A 348 4.61 -23.56 16.98
C PRO A 348 4.49 -25.02 16.53
N ALA A 349 5.03 -25.97 17.30
CA ALA A 349 5.09 -27.40 16.93
C ALA A 349 3.73 -27.99 16.53
N ASP A 350 2.63 -27.41 17.00
CA ASP A 350 1.25 -27.87 16.76
C ASP A 350 0.59 -27.29 15.49
N GLU A 351 1.18 -26.27 14.83
CA GLU A 351 0.67 -25.66 13.58
C GLU A 351 1.46 -26.08 12.33
N ALA A 352 2.43 -26.98 12.47
CA ALA A 352 3.10 -27.59 11.34
C ALA A 352 2.07 -28.40 10.53
N VAL A 353 1.61 -27.80 9.43
CA VAL A 353 0.65 -28.41 8.51
C VAL A 353 1.20 -29.75 8.04
N ALA A 354 0.65 -30.85 8.56
CA ALA A 354 0.72 -32.14 7.90
C ALA A 354 0.23 -31.91 6.46
N PRO A 355 0.97 -32.39 5.42
CA PRO A 355 0.57 -32.16 4.04
C PRO A 355 -0.85 -32.65 3.87
N LYS A 356 -1.77 -31.75 3.51
CA LYS A 356 -3.14 -32.13 3.14
C LYS A 356 -3.03 -33.17 2.04
N ALA A 357 -3.33 -34.42 2.37
CA ALA A 357 -3.47 -35.47 1.39
C ALA A 357 -4.40 -34.96 0.29
N ALA A 358 -3.94 -35.03 -0.96
CA ALA A 358 -4.78 -34.72 -2.10
C ALA A 358 -6.09 -35.50 -1.97
N PRO A 359 -7.26 -34.89 -2.25
CA PRO A 359 -8.50 -35.64 -2.28
C PRO A 359 -8.31 -36.76 -3.30
N LYS A 360 -8.40 -38.02 -2.84
CA LYS A 360 -8.45 -39.18 -3.74
C LYS A 360 -9.57 -38.90 -4.72
N THR A 361 -9.20 -38.69 -5.98
CA THR A 361 -10.13 -38.71 -7.10
C THR A 361 -10.89 -40.03 -7.01
N ALA A 362 -12.18 -39.95 -6.71
CA ALA A 362 -13.07 -41.08 -6.96
C ALA A 362 -13.00 -41.36 -8.46
N GLN A 363 -12.41 -42.50 -8.82
CA GLN A 363 -12.56 -43.05 -10.16
C GLN A 363 -14.05 -43.43 -10.32
N PRO A 364 -14.68 -43.09 -11.46
CA PRO A 364 -16.00 -43.61 -11.76
C PRO A 364 -15.87 -45.08 -12.20
N ALA A 365 -16.60 -45.95 -11.53
CA ALA A 365 -17.17 -47.17 -12.09
C ALA A 365 -18.59 -47.30 -11.54
#